data_AF-A0A538DZH9-F1
#
_entry.id   AF-A0A538DZH9-F1
#
_cell.length_a   1.000
_cell.length_b   1.000
_cell.length_c   1.000
_cell.angle_alpha   90.00
_cell.angle_beta   90.00
_cell.angle_gamma   90.00
#
_symmetry.space_group_name_H-M   'P 1'
#
loop_
_entity.id
_entity.type
_entity.pdbx_description
1 polymer ?
#
loop_
_entity_poly.entity_id
_entity_poly.type
_entity_poly.pdbx_seq_one_letter_code
_entity_poly.pdbx_strand_id
1 'polypeptide(L)'
;MNRLRGTSKTPLAVAGILATPLFFVALMAFSLKLDKPSHHVTKKGALVLGDPTKATIGKIYLLSLGVSVAVVLVGVLAMLTRSRFAVALPALAAIVATTLLLLPLSTWETEHTARYPLGVDLIPKRDPGDLILRGEWEQNAYTTARQIGFWTIVMSVVAIAFAAVFEVRRRRGTVGPPVPPPPEIAAGQPQVVTQTRQLP
;
A
#
# COMPACT_ATOMS: atom_id res chain seq x y z
N MET A 1 25.23 -7.73 9.32
CA MET A 1 24.32 -6.76 8.66
C MET A 1 24.67 -6.43 7.18
N ASN A 2 25.59 -7.15 6.52
CA ASN A 2 26.05 -6.79 5.15
C ASN A 2 25.13 -7.21 3.99
N ARG A 3 24.13 -8.07 4.21
CA ARG A 3 23.25 -8.56 3.13
C ARG A 3 22.30 -7.52 2.55
N LEU A 4 22.01 -6.44 3.29
CA LEU A 4 21.03 -5.42 2.89
C LEU A 4 21.61 -4.28 2.03
N ARG A 5 22.94 -4.07 2.04
CA ARG A 5 23.57 -2.96 1.32
C ARG A 5 23.58 -3.10 -0.20
N GLY A 6 23.39 -4.31 -0.74
CA GLY A 6 23.42 -4.59 -2.18
C GLY A 6 22.09 -4.98 -2.83
N THR A 7 20.99 -5.02 -2.06
CA THR A 7 19.66 -5.41 -2.56
C THR A 7 18.88 -4.22 -3.11
N SER A 8 18.15 -4.44 -4.23
CA SER A 8 17.23 -3.43 -4.76
C SER A 8 16.20 -3.04 -3.70
N LYS A 9 16.05 -1.72 -3.48
CA LYS A 9 15.07 -1.15 -2.55
C LYS A 9 13.70 -0.93 -3.20
N THR A 10 13.56 -1.23 -4.49
CA THR A 10 12.33 -0.97 -5.26
C THR A 10 11.09 -1.68 -4.68
N PRO A 11 11.13 -2.96 -4.28
CA PRO A 11 9.95 -3.62 -3.69
C PRO A 11 9.47 -2.92 -2.42
N LEU A 12 10.39 -2.48 -1.56
CA LEU A 12 10.05 -1.73 -0.35
C LEU A 12 9.48 -0.35 -0.67
N ALA A 13 10.02 0.35 -1.67
CA ALA A 13 9.49 1.64 -2.10
C ALA A 13 8.04 1.51 -2.61
N VAL A 14 7.77 0.49 -3.45
CA VAL A 14 6.40 0.20 -3.92
C VAL A 14 5.48 -0.14 -2.75
N ALA A 15 5.93 -0.97 -1.81
CA ALA A 15 5.15 -1.31 -0.63
C ALA A 15 4.83 -0.07 0.23
N GLY A 16 5.80 0.82 0.43
CA GLY A 16 5.60 2.07 1.19
C GLY A 16 4.61 3.01 0.51
N ILE A 17 4.68 3.15 -0.82
CA ILE A 17 3.73 3.99 -1.59
C ILE A 17 2.30 3.42 -1.48
N LEU A 18 2.14 2.11 -1.61
CA LEU A 18 0.83 1.45 -1.56
C LEU A 18 0.26 1.36 -0.13
N ALA A 19 1.11 1.36 0.89
CA ALA A 19 0.70 1.28 2.29
C ALA A 19 -0.14 2.47 2.75
N THR A 20 0.11 3.67 2.22
CA THR A 20 -0.62 4.89 2.59
C THR A 20 -2.09 4.87 2.15
N PRO A 21 -2.44 4.71 0.86
CA PRO A 21 -3.84 4.63 0.48
C PRO A 21 -4.51 3.39 1.09
N LEU A 22 -3.79 2.26 1.23
CA LEU A 22 -4.31 1.07 1.89
C LEU A 22 -4.65 1.31 3.38
N PHE A 23 -3.87 2.14 4.08
CA PHE A 23 -4.17 2.53 5.46
C PHE A 23 -5.54 3.20 5.53
N PHE A 24 -5.83 4.14 4.62
CA PHE A 24 -7.11 4.85 4.59
C PHE A 24 -8.27 3.93 4.19
N VAL A 25 -8.07 3.01 3.25
CA VAL A 25 -9.09 1.99 2.92
C VAL A 25 -9.39 1.13 4.14
N ALA A 26 -8.35 0.63 4.81
CA ALA A 26 -8.49 -0.18 6.01
C ALA A 26 -9.13 0.61 7.16
N LEU A 27 -8.79 1.89 7.32
CA LEU A 27 -9.39 2.79 8.31
C LEU A 27 -10.90 2.91 8.09
N MET A 28 -11.34 3.27 6.88
CA MET A 28 -12.77 3.38 6.58
C MET A 28 -13.50 2.05 6.76
N ALA A 29 -12.91 0.95 6.26
CA ALA A 29 -13.52 -0.37 6.34
C ALA A 29 -13.64 -0.89 7.79
N PHE A 30 -12.59 -0.73 8.60
CA PHE A 30 -12.63 -1.13 10.01
C PHE A 30 -13.48 -0.20 10.88
N SER A 31 -13.58 1.09 10.54
CA SER A 31 -14.57 1.98 11.17
C SER A 31 -15.98 1.44 10.94
N LEU A 32 -16.37 1.13 9.69
CA LEU A 32 -17.67 0.52 9.41
C LEU A 32 -17.87 -0.81 10.16
N LYS A 33 -16.83 -1.64 10.28
CA LYS A 33 -16.98 -2.95 10.94
C LYS A 33 -17.06 -2.86 12.47
N LEU A 34 -16.18 -2.08 13.08
CA LEU A 34 -15.90 -2.15 14.51
C LEU A 34 -16.50 -1.02 15.30
N ASP A 35 -16.84 0.08 14.63
CA ASP A 35 -17.38 1.23 15.31
C ASP A 35 -18.78 0.93 15.85
N LYS A 36 -18.96 1.27 17.13
CA LYS A 36 -20.14 0.96 17.92
C LYS A 36 -20.38 2.10 18.90
N PRO A 37 -21.64 2.56 19.06
CA PRO A 37 -21.95 3.60 20.01
C PRO A 37 -21.67 3.12 21.43
N SER A 38 -21.18 4.00 22.28
CA SER A 38 -21.29 3.77 23.72
C SER A 38 -22.73 3.99 24.17
N HIS A 39 -23.09 3.43 25.32
CA HIS A 39 -24.43 3.58 25.88
C HIS A 39 -24.32 4.14 27.29
N HIS A 40 -25.09 5.18 27.58
CA HIS A 40 -25.18 5.77 28.91
C HIS A 40 -26.65 5.94 29.29
N VAL A 41 -27.01 5.59 30.53
CA VAL A 41 -28.35 5.78 31.04
C VAL A 41 -28.41 7.13 31.76
N THR A 42 -29.31 7.99 31.32
CA THR A 42 -29.53 9.29 31.96
C THR A 42 -30.14 9.12 33.35
N LYS A 43 -30.07 10.16 34.20
CA LYS A 43 -30.70 10.17 35.54
C LYS A 43 -32.22 9.90 35.51
N LYS A 44 -32.87 10.05 34.34
CA LYS A 44 -34.29 9.79 34.10
C LYS A 44 -34.58 8.39 33.56
N GLY A 45 -33.57 7.51 33.50
CA GLY A 45 -33.70 6.12 33.02
C GLY A 45 -33.67 5.96 31.50
N ALA A 46 -33.53 7.03 30.71
CA ALA A 46 -33.45 6.93 29.25
C ALA A 46 -32.04 6.51 28.79
N LEU A 47 -31.96 5.51 27.92
CA LEU A 47 -30.73 5.09 27.24
C LEU A 47 -30.35 6.12 26.17
N VAL A 48 -29.14 6.65 26.25
CA VAL A 48 -28.57 7.60 25.30
C VAL A 48 -27.34 6.99 24.68
N LEU A 49 -27.26 7.05 23.35
CA LEU A 49 -26.08 6.66 22.59
C LEU A 49 -25.01 7.75 22.75
N GLY A 50 -23.75 7.35 22.85
CA GLY A 50 -22.61 8.24 22.95
C GLY A 50 -21.47 7.76 22.06
N ASP A 51 -20.39 8.55 22.00
CA ASP A 51 -19.25 8.28 21.12
C ASP A 51 -18.66 6.88 21.35
N PRO A 52 -18.05 6.28 20.33
CA PRO A 52 -17.35 5.02 20.49
C PRO A 52 -16.27 5.10 21.57
N THR A 53 -16.08 3.99 22.27
CA THR A 53 -15.07 3.94 23.34
C THR A 53 -13.66 4.15 22.79
N LYS A 54 -12.78 4.74 23.60
CA LYS A 54 -11.34 4.89 23.23
C LYS A 54 -10.70 3.56 22.84
N ALA A 55 -11.13 2.45 23.45
CA ALA A 55 -10.65 1.11 23.12
C ALA A 55 -11.07 0.68 21.71
N THR A 56 -12.31 0.99 21.30
CA THR A 56 -12.80 0.75 19.94
C THR A 56 -11.98 1.54 18.92
N ILE A 57 -11.82 2.84 19.15
CA ILE A 57 -11.03 3.73 18.29
C ILE A 57 -9.59 3.20 18.15
N GLY A 58 -8.94 2.87 19.27
CA GLY A 58 -7.59 2.31 19.26
C GLY A 58 -7.49 1.00 18.46
N LYS A 59 -8.49 0.14 18.56
CA LYS A 59 -8.54 -1.13 17.80
C LYS A 59 -8.67 -0.89 16.30
N ILE A 60 -9.46 0.09 15.87
CA ILE A 60 -9.60 0.48 14.47
C ILE A 60 -8.22 0.91 13.93
N TYR A 61 -7.57 1.88 14.57
CA TYR A 61 -6.25 2.34 14.16
C TYR A 61 -5.20 1.22 14.14
N LEU A 62 -5.19 0.36 15.16
CA LEU A 62 -4.25 -0.76 15.24
C LEU A 62 -4.41 -1.73 14.06
N LEU A 63 -5.64 -2.09 13.72
CA LEU A 63 -5.91 -3.00 12.60
C LEU A 63 -5.59 -2.35 11.25
N SER A 64 -5.94 -1.07 11.07
CA SER A 64 -5.62 -0.32 9.85
C SER A 64 -4.12 -0.20 9.63
N LEU A 65 -3.37 0.15 10.67
CA LEU A 65 -1.90 0.16 10.64
C LEU A 65 -1.35 -1.25 10.39
N GLY A 66 -1.94 -2.27 11.01
CA GLY A 66 -1.55 -3.67 10.84
C GLY A 66 -1.59 -4.11 9.37
N VAL A 67 -2.64 -3.74 8.63
CA VAL A 67 -2.74 -4.05 7.19
C VAL A 67 -1.62 -3.38 6.39
N SER A 68 -1.37 -2.09 6.62
CA SER A 68 -0.31 -1.35 5.93
C SER A 68 1.09 -1.88 6.27
N VAL A 69 1.35 -2.18 7.54
CA VAL A 69 2.60 -2.79 8.00
C VAL A 69 2.79 -4.16 7.36
N ALA A 70 1.74 -4.99 7.25
CA ALA A 70 1.83 -6.29 6.61
C ALA A 70 2.30 -6.19 5.15
N VAL A 71 1.77 -5.23 4.37
CA VAL A 71 2.22 -5.01 2.98
C VAL A 71 3.68 -4.50 2.93
N VAL A 72 4.06 -3.61 3.85
CA VAL A 72 5.47 -3.17 3.97
C VAL A 72 6.39 -4.34 4.29
N LEU A 73 5.99 -5.23 5.20
CA LEU A 73 6.74 -6.45 5.53
C LEU A 73 6.86 -7.38 4.31
N VAL A 74 5.83 -7.52 3.49
CA VAL A 74 5.93 -8.22 2.20
C VAL A 74 6.97 -7.55 1.30
N GLY A 75 7.02 -6.22 1.25
CA GLY A 75 8.06 -5.47 0.53
C GLY A 75 9.47 -5.76 1.04
N VAL A 76 9.66 -5.81 2.37
CA VAL A 76 10.94 -6.17 3.01
C VAL A 76 11.33 -7.61 2.65
N LEU A 77 10.41 -8.56 2.78
CA LEU A 77 10.65 -9.97 2.44
C LEU A 77 10.97 -10.13 0.95
N ALA A 78 10.26 -9.40 0.08
CA ALA A 78 10.50 -9.40 -1.35
C ALA A 78 11.93 -8.96 -1.71
N MET A 79 12.50 -7.98 -1.00
CA MET A 79 13.91 -7.60 -1.18
C MET A 79 14.88 -8.77 -0.93
N LEU A 80 14.54 -9.68 -0.01
CA LEU A 80 15.38 -10.81 0.35
C LEU A 80 15.36 -11.93 -0.71
N THR A 81 14.31 -12.01 -1.52
CA THR A 81 14.16 -13.05 -2.55
C THR A 81 15.19 -12.92 -3.69
N ARG A 82 15.78 -11.72 -3.88
CA ARG A 82 16.64 -11.37 -5.03
C ARG A 82 16.00 -11.71 -6.39
N SER A 83 14.68 -11.89 -6.43
CA SER A 83 13.95 -12.24 -7.64
C SER A 83 13.74 -11.00 -8.51
N ARG A 84 13.74 -11.21 -9.83
CA ARG A 84 13.46 -10.15 -10.82
C ARG A 84 12.01 -9.65 -10.72
N PHE A 85 11.12 -10.48 -10.22
CA PHE A 85 9.70 -10.17 -10.01
C PHE A 85 9.41 -9.73 -8.57
N ALA A 86 10.42 -9.41 -7.76
CA ALA A 86 10.24 -9.01 -6.37
C ALA A 86 9.30 -7.80 -6.20
N VAL A 87 9.21 -6.90 -7.19
CA VAL A 87 8.28 -5.75 -7.19
C VAL A 87 6.81 -6.19 -7.27
N ALA A 88 6.52 -7.32 -7.92
CA ALA A 88 5.15 -7.81 -8.05
C ALA A 88 4.58 -8.32 -6.72
N LEU A 89 5.43 -8.80 -5.80
CA LEU A 89 4.99 -9.36 -4.51
C LEU A 89 4.23 -8.34 -3.64
N PRO A 90 4.78 -7.15 -3.30
CA PRO A 90 4.04 -6.17 -2.51
C PRO A 90 2.83 -5.60 -3.26
N ALA A 91 2.89 -5.49 -4.60
CA ALA A 91 1.75 -5.04 -5.40
C ALA A 91 0.60 -6.06 -5.36
N LEU A 92 0.89 -7.36 -5.52
CA LEU A 92 -0.10 -8.43 -5.38
C LEU A 92 -0.66 -8.49 -3.95
N ALA A 93 0.18 -8.34 -2.94
CA ALA A 93 -0.27 -8.27 -1.55
C ALA A 93 -1.20 -7.09 -1.30
N ALA A 94 -0.90 -5.91 -1.85
CA ALA A 94 -1.78 -4.74 -1.77
C ALA A 94 -3.12 -4.98 -2.48
N ILE A 95 -3.13 -5.63 -3.65
CA ILE A 95 -4.37 -6.01 -4.36
C ILE A 95 -5.20 -6.95 -3.49
N VAL A 96 -4.59 -8.02 -2.97
CA VAL A 96 -5.29 -9.00 -2.12
C VAL A 96 -5.84 -8.32 -0.86
N ALA A 97 -5.03 -7.55 -0.15
CA ALA A 97 -5.46 -6.83 1.05
C ALA A 97 -6.61 -5.87 0.77
N THR A 98 -6.52 -5.09 -0.32
CA THR A 98 -7.58 -4.16 -0.73
C THR A 98 -8.86 -4.91 -1.05
N THR A 99 -8.78 -5.98 -1.84
CA THR A 99 -9.95 -6.80 -2.19
C THR A 99 -10.61 -7.40 -0.94
N LEU A 100 -9.83 -7.96 -0.02
CA LEU A 100 -10.35 -8.53 1.23
C LEU A 100 -11.07 -7.48 2.11
N LEU A 101 -10.64 -6.23 2.08
CA LEU A 101 -11.31 -5.12 2.78
C LEU A 101 -12.59 -4.66 2.07
N LEU A 102 -12.59 -4.66 0.73
CA LEU A 102 -13.73 -4.19 -0.06
C LEU A 102 -14.85 -5.22 -0.20
N LEU A 103 -14.53 -6.52 -0.17
CA LEU A 103 -15.50 -7.60 -0.35
C LEU A 103 -16.69 -7.53 0.63
N PRO A 104 -16.48 -7.39 1.96
CA PRO A 104 -17.57 -7.33 2.91
C PRO A 104 -18.08 -5.90 3.17
N LEU A 105 -17.60 -4.91 2.43
CA LEU A 105 -17.76 -3.50 2.79
C LEU A 105 -19.22 -3.04 2.82
N SER A 106 -20.06 -3.48 1.88
CA SER A 106 -21.50 -3.18 1.87
C SER A 106 -22.24 -3.83 3.04
N THR A 107 -21.85 -5.06 3.40
CA THR A 107 -22.39 -5.73 4.59
C THR A 107 -22.00 -4.96 5.85
N TRP A 108 -20.75 -4.49 5.94
CA TRP A 108 -20.28 -3.72 7.10
C TRP A 108 -20.95 -2.36 7.21
N GLU A 109 -21.18 -1.67 6.09
CA GLU A 109 -21.98 -0.45 6.02
C GLU A 109 -23.40 -0.69 6.54
N THR A 110 -24.10 -1.72 6.02
CA THR A 110 -25.46 -2.06 6.45
C THR A 110 -25.51 -2.42 7.94
N GLU A 111 -24.57 -3.24 8.41
CA GLU A 111 -24.44 -3.58 9.84
C GLU A 111 -24.13 -2.35 10.69
N HIS A 112 -23.33 -1.40 10.20
CA HIS A 112 -23.04 -0.15 10.90
C HIS A 112 -24.31 0.69 11.03
N THR A 113 -24.99 0.98 9.93
CA THR A 113 -26.25 1.74 9.91
C THR A 113 -27.28 1.15 10.87
N ALA A 114 -27.39 -0.19 10.94
CA ALA A 114 -28.29 -0.86 11.87
C ALA A 114 -27.92 -0.69 13.35
N ARG A 115 -26.64 -0.44 13.70
CA ARG A 115 -26.19 -0.14 15.08
C ARG A 115 -26.51 1.29 15.51
N TYR A 116 -26.79 2.20 14.57
CA TYR A 116 -27.12 3.60 14.82
C TYR A 116 -28.57 3.96 14.37
N PRO A 117 -29.62 3.23 14.81
CA PRO A 117 -30.99 3.34 14.27
C PRO A 117 -31.72 4.65 14.63
N LEU A 118 -31.17 5.46 15.54
CA LEU A 118 -31.73 6.80 15.86
C LEU A 118 -31.26 7.89 14.88
N GLY A 119 -30.44 7.53 13.88
CA GLY A 119 -29.97 8.42 12.83
C GLY A 119 -29.13 9.56 13.38
N VAL A 120 -28.15 9.24 14.22
CA VAL A 120 -27.33 10.23 14.94
C VAL A 120 -25.88 9.86 14.64
N ASP A 121 -25.26 10.57 13.69
CA ASP A 121 -24.04 11.26 14.11
C ASP A 121 -24.47 12.01 15.35
N LEU A 122 -23.91 11.68 16.52
CA LEU A 122 -24.41 11.99 17.87
C LEU A 122 -24.48 13.50 18.21
N ILE A 123 -24.51 14.32 17.16
CA ILE A 123 -24.58 15.75 17.12
C ILE A 123 -26.05 16.16 17.26
N PRO A 124 -26.40 17.02 18.24
CA PRO A 124 -27.74 17.56 18.37
C PRO A 124 -28.16 18.30 17.08
N LYS A 125 -29.42 18.14 16.62
CA LYS A 125 -29.99 18.84 15.43
C LYS A 125 -29.82 20.38 15.39
N ARG A 126 -29.34 20.99 16.47
CA ARG A 126 -29.15 22.43 16.63
C ARG A 126 -27.68 22.80 16.83
N ASP A 127 -26.76 21.85 16.68
CA ASP A 127 -25.33 22.15 16.72
C ASP A 127 -24.93 22.81 15.39
N PRO A 128 -24.50 24.09 15.39
CA PRO A 128 -24.05 24.76 14.18
C PRO A 128 -22.76 24.14 13.60
N GLY A 129 -22.11 23.20 14.32
CA GLY A 129 -20.99 22.39 13.82
C GLY A 129 -21.39 21.09 13.12
N ASP A 130 -22.70 20.78 13.02
CA ASP A 130 -23.20 19.58 12.33
C ASP A 130 -23.14 19.77 10.80
N LEU A 131 -21.99 19.44 10.21
CA LEU A 131 -21.74 19.60 8.78
C LEU A 131 -22.11 18.36 7.95
N ILE A 132 -22.48 17.25 8.60
CA ILE A 132 -22.72 15.95 7.96
C ILE A 132 -24.16 15.52 8.22
N LEU A 133 -24.95 15.31 7.17
CA LEU A 133 -26.33 14.86 7.31
C LEU A 133 -26.37 13.38 7.72
N ARG A 134 -27.49 12.96 8.33
CA ARG A 134 -27.69 11.59 8.81
C ARG A 134 -27.41 10.54 7.73
N GLY A 135 -26.54 9.58 8.02
CA GLY A 135 -26.17 8.51 7.10
C GLY A 135 -25.18 8.92 6.01
N GLU A 136 -24.80 10.20 5.93
CA GLU A 136 -23.74 10.63 5.02
C GLU A 136 -22.39 10.08 5.45
N TRP A 137 -22.12 9.91 6.75
CA TRP A 137 -20.86 9.33 7.19
C TRP A 137 -20.65 7.91 6.67
N GLU A 138 -21.63 7.00 6.83
CA GLU A 138 -21.52 5.62 6.37
C GLU A 138 -21.34 5.56 4.85
N GLN A 139 -22.15 6.33 4.13
CA GLN A 139 -22.09 6.39 2.68
C GLN A 139 -20.77 7.00 2.20
N ASN A 140 -20.27 8.04 2.86
CA ASN A 140 -18.98 8.68 2.56
C ASN A 140 -17.81 7.75 2.86
N ALA A 141 -17.84 7.04 3.98
CA ALA A 141 -16.83 6.05 4.33
C ALA A 141 -16.81 4.90 3.32
N TYR A 142 -17.98 4.38 2.95
CA TYR A 142 -18.14 3.34 1.94
C TYR A 142 -17.61 3.78 0.56
N THR A 143 -18.08 4.92 0.06
CA THR A 143 -17.67 5.44 -1.26
C THR A 143 -16.20 5.81 -1.30
N THR A 144 -15.67 6.45 -0.25
CA THR A 144 -14.26 6.79 -0.12
C THR A 144 -13.39 5.53 -0.08
N ALA A 145 -13.76 4.53 0.72
CA ALA A 145 -13.03 3.26 0.76
C ALA A 145 -12.99 2.58 -0.62
N ARG A 146 -14.12 2.55 -1.34
CA ARG A 146 -14.18 2.00 -2.70
C ARG A 146 -13.32 2.80 -3.68
N GLN A 147 -13.35 4.12 -3.63
CA GLN A 147 -12.59 4.96 -4.55
C GLN A 147 -11.08 4.84 -4.31
N ILE A 148 -10.63 4.97 -3.05
CA ILE A 148 -9.22 4.80 -2.70
C ILE A 148 -8.78 3.36 -3.00
N GLY A 149 -9.60 2.36 -2.67
CA GLY A 149 -9.30 0.96 -2.93
C GLY A 149 -9.17 0.66 -4.43
N PHE A 150 -10.08 1.18 -5.25
CA PHE A 150 -9.98 1.07 -6.71
C PHE A 150 -8.66 1.65 -7.23
N TRP A 151 -8.31 2.88 -6.83
CA TRP A 151 -7.05 3.49 -7.26
C TRP A 151 -5.82 2.79 -6.71
N THR A 152 -5.90 2.19 -5.52
CA THR A 152 -4.82 1.35 -4.95
C THR A 152 -4.57 0.11 -5.82
N ILE A 153 -5.65 -0.54 -6.29
CA ILE A 153 -5.56 -1.67 -7.22
C ILE A 153 -4.96 -1.21 -8.55
N VAL A 154 -5.44 -0.08 -9.12
CA VAL A 154 -4.90 0.47 -10.37
C VAL A 154 -3.40 0.76 -10.25
N MET A 155 -2.94 1.44 -9.19
CA MET A 155 -1.52 1.70 -8.97
C MET A 155 -0.70 0.42 -8.82
N SER A 156 -1.27 -0.60 -8.16
CA SER A 156 -0.63 -1.91 -8.01
C SER A 156 -0.45 -2.61 -9.35
N VAL A 157 -1.47 -2.59 -10.21
CA VAL A 157 -1.41 -3.13 -11.58
C VAL A 157 -0.38 -2.38 -12.41
N VAL A 158 -0.34 -1.05 -12.32
CA VAL A 158 0.66 -0.22 -13.01
C VAL A 158 2.08 -0.56 -12.54
N ALA A 159 2.31 -0.77 -11.25
CA ALA A 159 3.61 -1.18 -10.72
C ALA A 159 4.06 -2.55 -11.28
N ILE A 160 3.14 -3.51 -11.38
CA ILE A 160 3.39 -4.82 -11.99
C ILE A 160 3.72 -4.67 -13.49
N ALA A 161 2.96 -3.84 -14.21
CA ALA A 161 3.19 -3.59 -15.62
C ALA A 161 4.57 -2.97 -15.88
N PHE A 162 4.99 -1.99 -15.07
CA PHE A 162 6.34 -1.42 -15.17
C PHE A 162 7.42 -2.47 -14.90
N ALA A 163 7.25 -3.30 -13.86
CA ALA A 163 8.19 -4.39 -13.58
C ALA A 163 8.33 -5.34 -14.78
N ALA A 164 7.21 -5.69 -15.44
CA ALA A 164 7.22 -6.52 -16.64
C ALA A 164 7.90 -5.82 -17.83
N VAL A 165 7.58 -4.54 -18.09
CA VAL A 165 8.19 -3.75 -19.19
C VAL A 165 9.70 -3.62 -19.00
N PHE A 166 10.18 -3.35 -17.79
CA PHE A 166 11.60 -3.25 -17.51
C PHE A 166 12.33 -4.60 -17.68
N GLU A 167 11.71 -5.71 -17.27
CA GLU A 167 12.28 -7.04 -17.52
C GLU A 167 12.33 -7.35 -19.03
N VAL A 168 11.29 -7.01 -19.80
CA VAL A 168 11.28 -7.19 -21.27
C VAL A 168 12.34 -6.33 -21.95
N ARG A 169 12.42 -5.04 -21.60
CA ARG A 169 13.45 -4.13 -22.12
C ARG A 169 14.86 -4.64 -21.82
N ARG A 170 15.08 -5.12 -20.60
CA ARG A 170 16.35 -5.72 -20.20
C ARG A 170 16.70 -6.97 -21.01
N ARG A 171 15.73 -7.85 -21.28
CA ARG A 171 15.93 -9.07 -22.08
C ARG A 171 16.25 -8.78 -23.54
N ARG A 172 15.65 -7.73 -24.10
CA ARG A 172 15.87 -7.35 -25.50
C ARG A 172 17.22 -6.65 -25.73
N GLY A 173 17.90 -6.21 -24.67
CA GLY A 173 19.16 -5.48 -24.76
C GLY A 173 18.97 -4.07 -25.29
N THR A 174 19.81 -3.14 -24.83
CA THR A 174 20.02 -1.86 -25.53
C THR A 174 21.07 -2.10 -26.60
N VAL A 175 20.72 -1.92 -27.88
CA VAL A 175 21.71 -1.85 -28.95
C VAL A 175 22.65 -0.69 -28.61
N GLY A 176 23.88 -1.00 -28.22
CA GLY A 176 24.90 0.01 -27.98
C GLY A 176 25.19 0.76 -29.28
N PRO A 177 25.61 2.03 -29.22
CA PRO A 177 26.11 2.71 -30.41
C PRO A 177 27.20 1.84 -31.06
N PRO A 178 27.27 1.79 -32.41
CA PRO A 178 28.28 1.01 -33.10
C PRO A 178 29.66 1.38 -32.54
N VAL A 179 30.42 0.37 -32.14
CA VAL A 179 31.81 0.56 -31.69
C VAL A 179 32.55 1.23 -32.85
N PRO A 180 33.20 2.39 -32.65
CA PRO A 180 33.97 3.01 -33.72
C PRO A 180 35.02 2.00 -34.19
N PRO A 181 35.28 1.91 -35.51
CA PRO A 181 36.29 1.00 -36.02
C PRO A 181 37.61 1.27 -35.28
N PRO A 182 38.37 0.22 -34.92
CA PRO A 182 39.67 0.40 -34.31
C PRO A 182 40.51 1.32 -35.20
N PRO A 183 41.32 2.24 -34.61
CA PRO A 183 42.16 3.12 -35.40
C PRO A 183 43.02 2.28 -36.35
N GLU A 184 43.14 2.70 -37.61
CA GLU A 184 44.07 2.11 -38.56
C GLU A 184 45.45 2.09 -37.92
N ILE A 185 45.86 0.93 -37.42
CA ILE A 185 47.24 0.67 -37.06
C ILE A 185 47.96 0.72 -38.40
N ALA A 186 48.69 1.81 -38.65
CA ALA A 186 49.63 1.90 -39.74
C ALA A 186 50.46 0.61 -39.72
N ALA A 187 50.44 -0.12 -40.84
CA ALA A 187 51.25 -1.32 -41.04
C ALA A 187 52.71 -0.99 -40.71
N GLY A 188 53.19 -1.41 -39.54
CA GLY A 188 54.47 -0.93 -39.02
C GLY A 188 54.87 -1.53 -37.68
N GLN A 189 55.24 -2.81 -37.71
CA GLN A 189 56.02 -3.57 -36.72
C GLN A 189 55.33 -4.11 -35.45
N PRO A 190 55.40 -5.44 -35.20
CA PRO A 190 55.09 -5.99 -33.89
C PRO A 190 56.25 -5.70 -32.91
N GLN A 191 56.04 -4.79 -31.96
CA GLN A 191 56.87 -4.78 -30.75
C GLN A 191 56.46 -5.96 -29.86
N VAL A 192 57.20 -7.06 -29.99
CA VAL A 192 57.22 -8.14 -29.01
C VAL A 192 57.86 -7.58 -27.74
N VAL A 193 57.03 -7.14 -26.78
CA VAL A 193 57.50 -6.79 -25.44
C VAL A 193 57.85 -8.09 -24.73
N THR A 194 59.12 -8.47 -24.81
CA THR A 194 59.68 -9.58 -24.03
C THR A 194 59.82 -9.10 -22.58
N GLN A 195 58.85 -9.42 -21.73
CA GLN A 195 58.99 -9.26 -20.28
C GLN A 195 60.09 -10.20 -19.80
N THR A 196 61.30 -9.68 -19.65
CA THR A 196 62.39 -10.38 -18.97
C THR A 196 62.11 -10.32 -17.46
N ARG A 197 61.62 -11.43 -16.93
CA ARG A 197 61.52 -11.70 -15.49
C ARG A 197 62.95 -11.79 -14.93
N GLN A 198 63.46 -10.72 -14.34
CA GLN A 198 64.69 -10.78 -13.54
C GLN A 198 64.38 -11.40 -12.17
N LEU A 199 64.98 -12.57 -11.94
CA LEU A 199 65.38 -13.14 -10.64
C LEU A 199 66.88 -13.46 -10.83
N PRO A 200 67.75 -13.32 -9.82
CA PRO A 200 67.55 -13.57 -8.40
C PRO A 200 67.72 -12.35 -7.47
#